data_AF-A0A3L7YR75-F1
#
_entry.id   AF-A0A3L7YR75-F1
#
_cell.length_a   1.000
_cell.length_b   1.000
_cell.length_c   1.000
_cell.angle_alpha   90.00
_cell.angle_beta   90.00
_cell.angle_gamma   90.00
#
_symmetry.space_group_name_H-M   'P 1'
#
loop_
_entity.id
_entity.type
_entity.pdbx_description
1 polymer ?
#
loop_
_entity_poly.entity_id
_entity_poly.type
_entity_poly.pdbx_seq_one_letter_code
_entity_poly.pdbx_strand_id
1 'polypeptide(L)'
;DILSRPARISKIISDEFAKLKEKFADRRRTKIAQDATREMSDEDLIADEDVVITISGRGYIKRQPLTTYRQQHRGGKGVIGMTTREEDAVATLQVANTHDYALFFTNKGRGFSAKVHEIPDASRQNKGIPIVNLPGVQVESGETPVATIILNGFTPGSYLAFSTKKGIIKKTAIEQFEKVRSTGIIAITLDKGDELAQVIQTSGEDDLVMATRQGRICRFHEREARAMGRTAGGVIGIRLARQGDLVVAMAVAEPGADLLVLTETGHGKRVPVGAFARKHRGTQGVRLIPLEGRKTGPVVAVRQVSEADEEVILISAEGQVVRTKLESIATRKDGSAQGVRVMTLREGDKVAGIAAFRTGLAKRNDTGDNQDEADEAPEVPKVVKAPRPATKGGTPSKGKPVAKGKPAAKSKPVAKGKPAPKKRTGR
;
A
#
# COMPACT_ATOMS: atom_id res chain seq x y z
N ASP A 1 -52.67 -53.10 31.69
CA ASP A 1 -52.01 -52.01 32.44
C ASP A 1 -50.57 -51.74 31.96
N ILE A 2 -49.60 -52.65 32.16
CA ILE A 2 -48.21 -52.45 31.67
C ILE A 2 -48.13 -52.39 30.13
N LEU A 3 -48.63 -53.40 29.42
CA LEU A 3 -48.59 -53.45 27.94
C LEU A 3 -49.43 -52.37 27.25
N SER A 4 -50.38 -51.76 27.97
CA SER A 4 -51.31 -50.75 27.45
C SER A 4 -50.79 -49.32 27.56
N ARG A 5 -49.61 -49.08 28.19
CA ARG A 5 -49.07 -47.73 28.41
C ARG A 5 -47.54 -47.70 28.14
N PRO A 6 -47.09 -47.38 26.91
CA PRO A 6 -45.68 -47.43 26.52
C PRO A 6 -44.73 -46.68 27.46
N ALA A 7 -45.13 -45.51 27.96
CA ALA A 7 -44.34 -44.73 28.93
C ALA A 7 -44.01 -45.50 30.23
N ARG A 8 -44.87 -46.44 30.65
CA ARG A 8 -44.63 -47.29 31.82
C ARG A 8 -43.59 -48.38 31.54
N ILE A 9 -43.56 -48.89 30.31
CA ILE A 9 -42.53 -49.82 29.83
C ILE A 9 -41.17 -49.10 29.77
N SER A 10 -41.10 -47.90 29.19
CA SER A 10 -39.86 -47.09 29.18
C SER A 10 -39.34 -46.78 30.59
N LYS A 11 -40.25 -46.56 31.56
CA LYS A 11 -39.86 -46.38 32.96
C LYS A 11 -39.26 -47.66 33.55
N ILE A 12 -39.92 -48.81 33.40
CA ILE A 12 -39.40 -50.11 33.87
C ILE A 12 -38.03 -50.40 33.27
N ILE A 13 -37.87 -50.21 31.95
CA ILE A 13 -36.58 -50.37 31.26
C ILE A 13 -35.50 -49.43 31.83
N SER A 14 -35.84 -48.18 32.14
CA SER A 14 -34.91 -47.21 32.74
C SER A 14 -34.51 -47.63 34.17
N ASP A 15 -35.48 -48.10 34.96
CA ASP A 15 -35.27 -48.57 36.33
C ASP A 15 -34.42 -49.87 36.35
N GLU A 16 -34.55 -50.73 35.33
CA GLU A 16 -33.72 -51.93 35.13
C GLU A 16 -32.29 -51.58 34.69
N PHE A 17 -32.11 -50.68 33.73
CA PHE A 17 -30.78 -50.18 33.34
C PHE A 17 -30.07 -49.45 34.50
N ALA A 18 -30.82 -48.74 35.36
CA ALA A 18 -30.26 -48.13 36.57
C ALA A 18 -29.71 -49.19 37.54
N LYS A 19 -30.45 -50.28 37.79
CA LYS A 19 -29.98 -51.41 38.62
C LYS A 19 -28.78 -52.14 38.03
N LEU A 20 -28.75 -52.34 36.71
CA LEU A 20 -27.60 -52.92 36.02
C LEU A 20 -26.37 -52.01 36.14
N LYS A 21 -26.54 -50.69 35.98
CA LYS A 21 -25.47 -49.71 36.17
C LYS A 21 -24.95 -49.73 37.62
N GLU A 22 -25.82 -49.78 38.62
CA GLU A 22 -25.40 -49.86 40.02
C GLU A 22 -24.60 -51.14 40.33
N LYS A 23 -25.04 -52.28 39.79
CA LYS A 23 -24.41 -53.60 40.04
C LYS A 23 -23.08 -53.80 39.29
N PHE A 24 -22.91 -53.19 38.12
CA PHE A 24 -21.79 -53.48 37.21
C PHE A 24 -20.95 -52.25 36.80
N ALA A 25 -21.17 -51.06 37.38
CA ALA A 25 -20.33 -49.91 37.10
C ALA A 25 -18.91 -50.08 37.67
N ASP A 26 -17.90 -49.95 36.80
CA ASP A 26 -16.52 -49.78 37.18
C ASP A 26 -16.06 -48.32 36.97
N ARG A 27 -14.88 -47.98 37.51
CA ARG A 27 -14.23 -46.70 37.20
C ARG A 27 -13.55 -46.82 35.84
N ARG A 28 -13.82 -45.86 34.94
CA ARG A 28 -13.18 -45.81 33.62
C ARG A 28 -11.65 -45.91 33.75
N ARG A 29 -11.10 -47.02 33.26
CA ARG A 29 -9.66 -47.33 33.34
C ARG A 29 -8.82 -46.51 32.36
N THR A 30 -9.41 -46.07 31.24
CA THR A 30 -8.78 -45.22 30.22
C THR A 30 -9.00 -43.74 30.51
N LYS A 31 -7.95 -42.92 30.35
CA LYS A 31 -8.09 -41.46 30.25
C LYS A 31 -8.13 -41.07 28.78
N ILE A 32 -9.05 -40.18 28.41
CA ILE A 32 -8.97 -39.48 27.11
C ILE A 32 -8.04 -38.28 27.34
N ALA A 33 -6.85 -38.31 26.74
CA ALA A 33 -6.00 -37.12 26.68
C ALA A 33 -6.58 -36.17 25.61
N GLN A 34 -6.91 -34.94 26.00
CA GLN A 34 -7.41 -33.94 25.05
C GLN A 34 -6.29 -33.48 24.08
N ASP A 35 -5.03 -33.52 24.54
CA ASP A 35 -3.84 -33.04 23.81
C ASP A 35 -3.49 -33.85 22.54
N ALA A 36 -4.03 -35.07 22.38
CA ALA A 36 -3.81 -35.88 21.18
C ALA A 36 -4.54 -35.35 19.93
N THR A 37 -5.32 -34.27 20.08
CA THR A 37 -6.12 -33.62 19.01
C THR A 37 -5.67 -32.19 18.74
N ARG A 38 -4.41 -31.83 19.05
CA ARG A 38 -3.74 -30.77 18.30
C ARG A 38 -3.43 -31.31 16.90
N GLU A 39 -4.43 -31.21 16.02
CA GLU A 39 -4.18 -31.18 14.58
C GLU A 39 -3.16 -30.05 14.34
N MET A 40 -1.93 -30.40 13.97
CA MET A 40 -0.93 -29.40 13.59
C MET A 40 -1.48 -28.66 12.39
N SER A 41 -1.71 -27.36 12.54
CA SER A 41 -2.11 -26.52 11.43
C SER A 41 -0.90 -26.29 10.52
N ASP A 42 -1.14 -26.00 9.23
CA ASP A 42 -0.06 -25.59 8.33
C ASP A 42 0.64 -24.31 8.83
N GLU A 43 -0.05 -23.48 9.65
CA GLU A 43 0.53 -22.34 10.36
C GLU A 43 1.58 -22.76 11.42
N ASP A 44 1.37 -23.87 12.14
CA ASP A 44 2.32 -24.38 13.16
C ASP A 44 3.65 -24.90 12.53
N LEU A 45 3.69 -25.06 11.20
CA LEU A 45 4.90 -25.40 10.44
C LEU A 45 5.68 -24.16 9.96
N ILE A 46 5.12 -22.96 10.11
CA ILE A 46 5.76 -21.70 9.71
C ILE A 46 6.73 -21.28 10.81
N ALA A 47 7.96 -20.93 10.41
CA ALA A 47 8.96 -20.43 11.35
C ALA A 47 8.53 -19.06 11.91
N ASP A 48 8.64 -18.91 13.23
CA ASP A 48 8.53 -17.65 13.95
C ASP A 48 9.80 -16.82 13.66
N GLU A 49 9.71 -15.87 12.74
CA GLU A 49 10.84 -15.01 12.32
C GLU A 49 10.44 -13.53 12.12
N ASP A 50 11.34 -12.63 12.48
CA ASP A 50 11.21 -11.21 12.21
C ASP A 50 11.53 -10.89 10.73
N VAL A 51 10.55 -10.31 10.05
CA VAL A 51 10.63 -9.92 8.63
C VAL A 51 10.42 -8.43 8.45
N VAL A 52 11.01 -7.90 7.38
CA VAL A 52 10.81 -6.55 6.88
C VAL A 52 9.77 -6.57 5.77
N ILE A 53 8.61 -5.96 6.03
CA ILE A 53 7.56 -5.74 5.06
C ILE A 53 7.82 -4.43 4.34
N THR A 54 7.90 -4.50 3.01
CA THR A 54 8.06 -3.35 2.14
C THR A 54 6.78 -3.17 1.33
N ILE A 55 6.19 -1.98 1.41
CA ILE A 55 4.98 -1.61 0.67
C ILE A 55 5.31 -0.42 -0.22
N SER A 56 5.06 -0.56 -1.52
CA SER A 56 5.31 0.49 -2.52
C SER A 56 4.14 1.48 -2.62
N GLY A 57 4.39 2.67 -3.15
CA GLY A 57 3.34 3.67 -3.40
C GLY A 57 2.25 3.21 -4.37
N ARG A 58 2.51 2.18 -5.18
CA ARG A 58 1.54 1.55 -6.10
C ARG A 58 0.85 0.32 -5.50
N GLY A 59 1.04 0.05 -4.21
CA GLY A 59 0.42 -1.08 -3.53
C GLY A 59 1.05 -2.44 -3.86
N TYR A 60 2.33 -2.48 -4.26
CA TYR A 60 3.09 -3.72 -4.28
C TYR A 60 3.58 -4.04 -2.86
N ILE A 61 3.56 -5.31 -2.48
CA ILE A 61 3.98 -5.80 -1.17
C ILE A 61 4.95 -6.97 -1.32
N LYS A 62 5.94 -7.01 -0.42
CA LYS A 62 6.91 -8.11 -0.26
C LYS A 62 7.36 -8.21 1.19
N ARG A 63 7.77 -9.41 1.60
CA ARG A 63 8.53 -9.63 2.84
C ARG A 63 9.98 -9.99 2.52
N GLN A 64 10.87 -9.71 3.47
CA GLN A 64 12.29 -10.06 3.43
C GLN A 64 12.76 -10.39 4.85
N PRO A 65 13.53 -11.46 5.10
CA PRO A 65 14.08 -11.73 6.42
C PRO A 65 14.93 -10.56 6.95
N LEU A 66 14.75 -10.16 8.21
CA LEU A 66 15.47 -9.03 8.81
C LEU A 66 17.00 -9.19 8.77
N THR A 67 17.49 -10.43 8.78
CA THR A 67 18.90 -10.79 8.59
C THR A 67 19.52 -10.22 7.30
N THR A 68 18.72 -10.04 6.24
CA THR A 68 19.12 -9.38 4.99
C THR A 68 19.53 -7.92 5.22
N TYR A 69 18.99 -7.27 6.25
CA TYR A 69 19.20 -5.87 6.63
C TYR A 69 20.28 -5.65 7.71
N ARG A 70 21.16 -6.64 7.94
CA ARG A 70 22.31 -6.52 8.85
C ARG A 70 23.12 -5.23 8.69
N GLN A 71 23.51 -4.64 9.82
CA GLN A 71 24.28 -3.40 9.93
C GLN A 71 25.62 -3.47 9.16
N GLN A 72 25.97 -2.40 8.45
CA GLN A 72 27.37 -2.10 8.14
C GLN A 72 28.01 -1.36 9.33
N HIS A 73 29.25 -1.69 9.67
CA HIS A 73 30.04 -0.90 10.62
C HIS A 73 30.25 0.54 10.12
N ARG A 74 30.42 1.49 11.05
CA ARG A 74 30.79 2.89 10.74
C ARG A 74 32.03 2.91 9.83
N GLY A 75 31.93 3.62 8.70
CA GLY A 75 33.00 3.74 7.70
C GLY A 75 32.75 2.98 6.39
N GLY A 76 31.76 2.08 6.32
CA GLY A 76 31.43 1.38 5.07
C GLY A 76 30.91 2.30 3.95
N LYS A 77 31.45 2.15 2.74
CA LYS A 77 30.77 2.58 1.51
C LYS A 77 29.40 1.89 1.47
N GLY A 78 28.35 2.68 1.26
CA GLY A 78 26.97 2.19 1.39
C GLY A 78 26.68 1.05 0.42
N VAL A 79 26.01 -0.01 0.89
CA VAL A 79 25.48 -1.03 -0.03
C VAL A 79 24.51 -0.35 -0.99
N ILE A 80 24.71 -0.57 -2.30
CA ILE A 80 23.82 -0.07 -3.36
C ILE A 80 22.47 -0.80 -3.23
N GLY A 81 21.52 -0.14 -2.58
CA GLY A 81 20.16 -0.62 -2.42
C GLY A 81 19.29 -0.14 -3.57
N MET A 82 18.80 -1.09 -4.37
CA MET A 82 17.85 -0.90 -5.48
C MET A 82 18.38 -0.02 -6.63
N THR A 83 18.58 -0.63 -7.80
CA THR A 83 18.67 0.13 -9.06
C THR A 83 17.28 0.68 -9.36
N THR A 84 16.95 1.87 -8.87
CA THR A 84 15.68 2.55 -9.18
C THR A 84 15.69 3.07 -10.61
N ARG A 85 15.61 2.13 -11.58
CA ARG A 85 14.94 2.41 -12.85
C ARG A 85 13.45 2.57 -12.55
N GLU A 86 13.12 3.80 -12.21
CA GLU A 86 11.84 4.47 -12.36
C GLU A 86 10.60 3.87 -11.64
N GLU A 87 9.75 4.79 -11.18
CA GLU A 87 8.33 4.63 -10.84
C GLU A 87 7.86 3.95 -9.54
N ASP A 88 8.70 3.30 -8.72
CA ASP A 88 8.18 2.59 -7.53
C ASP A 88 8.99 2.87 -6.26
N ALA A 89 8.73 4.01 -5.63
CA ALA A 89 9.25 4.33 -4.30
C ALA A 89 8.54 3.51 -3.21
N VAL A 90 9.33 3.07 -2.23
CA VAL A 90 8.82 2.47 -0.99
C VAL A 90 8.04 3.53 -0.23
N ALA A 91 6.75 3.28 0.01
CA ALA A 91 5.87 4.17 0.78
C ALA A 91 5.92 3.86 2.27
N THR A 92 6.04 2.58 2.64
CA THR A 92 6.12 2.11 4.02
C THR A 92 7.10 0.94 4.11
N LEU A 93 7.95 0.96 5.14
CA LEU A 93 8.76 -0.17 5.57
C LEU A 93 8.46 -0.43 7.04
N GLN A 94 8.04 -1.65 7.36
CA GLN A 94 7.65 -2.06 8.72
C GLN A 94 8.36 -3.37 9.07
N VAL A 95 8.75 -3.52 10.34
CA VAL A 95 9.20 -4.81 10.89
C VAL A 95 7.98 -5.50 11.49
N ALA A 96 7.82 -6.78 11.22
CA ALA A 96 6.70 -7.60 11.64
C ALA A 96 7.14 -9.06 11.83
N ASN A 97 6.37 -9.83 12.57
CA ASN A 97 6.55 -11.27 12.66
C ASN A 97 5.83 -12.01 11.53
N THR A 98 6.28 -13.21 11.15
CA THR A 98 5.59 -14.10 10.19
C THR A 98 4.15 -14.45 10.58
N HIS A 99 3.82 -14.44 11.88
CA HIS A 99 2.49 -14.75 12.40
C HIS A 99 1.56 -13.53 12.53
N ASP A 100 2.10 -12.31 12.35
CA ASP A 100 1.32 -11.06 12.36
C ASP A 100 0.31 -11.00 11.20
N TYR A 101 -0.64 -10.07 11.31
CA TYR A 101 -1.70 -9.87 10.33
C TYR A 101 -1.45 -8.63 9.48
N ALA A 102 -1.45 -8.79 8.17
CA ALA A 102 -1.47 -7.71 7.20
C ALA A 102 -2.92 -7.36 6.83
N LEU A 103 -3.49 -6.36 7.51
CA LEU A 103 -4.78 -5.80 7.12
C LEU A 103 -4.58 -4.81 5.97
N PHE A 104 -5.42 -4.88 4.94
CA PHE A 104 -5.48 -3.82 3.93
C PHE A 104 -6.92 -3.43 3.58
N PHE A 105 -7.09 -2.17 3.18
CA PHE A 105 -8.38 -1.54 2.97
C PHE A 105 -8.47 -0.91 1.60
N THR A 106 -9.62 -1.05 0.93
CA THR A 106 -9.84 -0.56 -0.44
C THR A 106 -10.63 0.74 -0.48
N ASN A 107 -10.56 1.47 -1.60
CA ASN A 107 -11.32 2.68 -1.87
C ASN A 107 -12.84 2.51 -1.70
N LYS A 108 -13.38 1.30 -1.93
CA LYS A 108 -14.81 0.95 -1.69
C LYS A 108 -15.14 0.65 -0.22
N GLY A 109 -14.20 0.80 0.71
CA GLY A 109 -14.46 0.63 2.15
C GLY A 109 -14.50 -0.84 2.62
N ARG A 110 -13.94 -1.77 1.85
CA ARG A 110 -13.72 -3.17 2.27
C ARG A 110 -12.39 -3.33 2.97
N GLY A 111 -12.33 -4.27 3.91
CA GLY A 111 -11.12 -4.72 4.58
C GLY A 111 -10.84 -6.18 4.25
N PHE A 112 -9.56 -6.48 4.07
CA PHE A 112 -9.01 -7.81 3.82
C PHE A 112 -7.91 -8.07 4.85
N SER A 113 -7.60 -9.33 5.12
CA SER A 113 -6.50 -9.76 5.99
C SER A 113 -5.76 -10.89 5.29
N ALA A 114 -4.44 -10.86 5.40
CA ALA A 114 -3.54 -11.96 5.07
C ALA A 114 -2.56 -12.13 6.24
N LYS A 115 -2.07 -13.34 6.47
CA LYS A 115 -0.94 -13.56 7.37
C LYS A 115 0.34 -13.03 6.74
N VAL A 116 1.26 -12.53 7.56
CA VAL A 116 2.52 -11.97 7.04
C VAL A 116 3.34 -13.02 6.29
N HIS A 117 3.33 -14.29 6.68
CA HIS A 117 4.01 -15.36 5.93
C HIS A 117 3.46 -15.62 4.52
N GLU A 118 2.17 -15.31 4.25
CA GLU A 118 1.55 -15.45 2.91
C GLU A 118 2.05 -14.39 1.92
N ILE A 119 2.67 -13.31 2.43
CA ILE A 119 3.34 -12.32 1.59
C ILE A 119 4.58 -12.98 0.97
N PRO A 120 4.79 -12.87 -0.35
CA PRO A 120 5.92 -13.54 -0.98
C PRO A 120 7.26 -12.94 -0.56
N ASP A 121 8.23 -13.84 -0.35
CA ASP A 121 9.64 -13.49 -0.25
C ASP A 121 10.12 -12.92 -1.59
N ALA A 122 10.75 -11.74 -1.54
CA ALA A 122 11.33 -11.13 -2.73
C ALA A 122 12.70 -10.52 -2.44
N SER A 123 13.57 -10.47 -3.45
CA SER A 123 14.85 -9.80 -3.32
C SER A 123 14.68 -8.28 -3.14
N ARG A 124 15.74 -7.59 -2.69
CA ARG A 124 15.70 -6.13 -2.53
C ARG A 124 15.35 -5.40 -3.83
N GLN A 125 15.76 -5.93 -4.97
CA GLN A 125 15.55 -5.35 -6.30
C GLN A 125 14.16 -5.65 -6.88
N ASN A 126 13.52 -6.75 -6.47
CA ASN A 126 12.18 -7.11 -6.93
C ASN A 126 11.12 -6.25 -6.22
N LYS A 127 10.07 -5.81 -6.93
CA LYS A 127 8.98 -4.98 -6.39
C LYS A 127 8.00 -5.77 -5.51
N GLY A 128 7.94 -7.09 -5.66
CA GLY A 128 6.94 -7.94 -4.98
C GLY A 128 5.71 -8.18 -5.86
N ILE A 129 4.57 -8.49 -5.24
CA ILE A 129 3.28 -8.64 -5.95
C ILE A 129 2.31 -7.52 -5.57
N PRO A 130 1.33 -7.16 -6.42
CA PRO A 130 0.23 -6.28 -6.00
C PRO A 130 -0.50 -6.88 -4.79
N ILE A 131 -0.76 -6.07 -3.76
CA ILE A 131 -1.41 -6.53 -2.51
C ILE A 131 -2.81 -7.13 -2.74
N VAL A 132 -3.50 -6.67 -3.78
CA VAL A 132 -4.81 -7.19 -4.22
C VAL A 132 -4.74 -8.62 -4.78
N ASN A 133 -3.55 -9.12 -5.09
CA ASN A 133 -3.28 -10.46 -5.61
C ASN A 133 -2.64 -11.40 -4.57
N LEU A 134 -2.67 -11.05 -3.28
CA LEU A 134 -2.20 -11.96 -2.22
C LEU A 134 -2.99 -13.29 -2.24
N PRO A 135 -2.37 -14.41 -1.84
CA PRO A 135 -3.08 -15.67 -1.60
C PRO A 135 -4.27 -15.46 -0.65
N GLY A 136 -5.35 -16.21 -0.84
CA GLY A 136 -6.55 -16.10 -0.01
C GLY A 136 -7.38 -14.83 -0.20
N VAL A 137 -6.93 -13.84 -0.97
CA VAL A 137 -7.61 -12.55 -1.14
C VAL A 137 -8.43 -12.52 -2.44
N GLN A 138 -9.70 -12.07 -2.35
CA GLN A 138 -10.61 -11.95 -3.50
C GLN A 138 -11.15 -10.51 -3.63
N VAL A 139 -10.43 -9.67 -4.36
CA VAL A 139 -10.80 -8.27 -4.64
C VAL A 139 -11.66 -8.16 -5.90
N GLU A 140 -12.70 -7.31 -5.87
CA GLU A 140 -13.52 -7.01 -7.06
C GLU A 140 -12.84 -6.04 -8.03
N SER A 141 -13.25 -6.10 -9.31
CA SER A 141 -12.85 -5.11 -10.31
C SER A 141 -13.16 -3.67 -9.86
N GLY A 142 -12.21 -2.78 -10.13
CA GLY A 142 -12.29 -1.35 -9.79
C GLY A 142 -12.05 -1.02 -8.31
N GLU A 143 -11.65 -1.98 -7.47
CA GLU A 143 -11.11 -1.67 -6.14
C GLU A 143 -9.61 -1.41 -6.18
N THR A 144 -9.18 -0.37 -5.47
CA THR A 144 -7.77 -0.03 -5.29
C THR A 144 -7.42 -0.03 -3.80
N PRO A 145 -6.23 -0.51 -3.41
CA PRO A 145 -5.77 -0.42 -2.02
C PRO A 145 -5.52 1.04 -1.64
N VAL A 146 -5.93 1.42 -0.43
CA VAL A 146 -5.83 2.78 0.13
C VAL A 146 -4.95 2.80 1.38
N ALA A 147 -5.04 1.78 2.22
CA ALA A 147 -4.24 1.66 3.43
C ALA A 147 -3.84 0.20 3.67
N THR A 148 -2.70 0.01 4.33
CA THR A 148 -2.22 -1.29 4.81
C THR A 148 -1.67 -1.08 6.22
N ILE A 149 -2.08 -1.93 7.14
CA ILE A 149 -1.75 -1.86 8.56
C ILE A 149 -1.32 -3.27 8.97
N ILE A 150 -0.07 -3.41 9.39
CA ILE A 150 0.40 -4.65 10.02
C ILE A 150 0.06 -4.60 11.51
N LEU A 151 -0.52 -5.68 12.03
CA LEU A 151 -0.95 -5.81 13.42
C LEU A 151 -0.37 -7.07 14.06
N ASN A 152 0.28 -6.90 15.20
CA ASN A 152 0.61 -7.98 16.13
C ASN A 152 -0.63 -8.28 16.99
N GLY A 153 -1.51 -9.12 16.42
CA GLY A 153 -2.77 -9.53 17.05
C GLY A 153 -3.86 -8.46 17.10
N PHE A 154 -4.96 -8.80 17.78
CA PHE A 154 -6.19 -8.00 17.82
C PHE A 154 -6.51 -7.51 19.24
N THR A 155 -5.50 -7.00 19.94
CA THR A 155 -5.57 -6.63 21.36
C THR A 155 -6.68 -5.60 21.65
N PRO A 156 -7.55 -5.87 22.65
CA PRO A 156 -8.58 -4.92 23.08
C PRO A 156 -8.04 -3.54 23.45
N GLY A 157 -8.89 -2.52 23.26
CA GLY A 157 -8.57 -1.13 23.62
C GLY A 157 -7.93 -0.31 22.49
N SER A 158 -7.46 -0.93 21.40
CA SER A 158 -7.04 -0.22 20.19
C SER A 158 -8.12 -0.20 19.11
N TYR A 159 -8.08 0.83 18.25
CA TYR A 159 -9.08 1.06 17.21
C TYR A 159 -8.44 1.31 15.85
N LEU A 160 -9.24 1.09 14.79
CA LEU A 160 -8.98 1.64 13.47
C LEU A 160 -9.90 2.85 13.25
N ALA A 161 -9.29 3.99 12.95
CA ALA A 161 -9.97 5.20 12.49
C ALA A 161 -9.92 5.26 10.96
N PHE A 162 -11.10 5.43 10.34
CA PHE A 162 -11.33 5.51 8.91
C PHE A 162 -11.75 6.94 8.55
N SER A 163 -11.15 7.54 7.52
CA SER A 163 -11.64 8.77 6.90
C SER A 163 -12.09 8.55 5.47
N THR A 164 -13.15 9.24 5.06
CA THR A 164 -13.63 9.26 3.67
C THR A 164 -13.23 10.56 2.96
N LYS A 165 -13.22 10.55 1.63
CA LYS A 165 -12.88 11.73 0.83
C LYS A 165 -13.88 12.87 1.05
N LYS A 166 -15.14 12.60 1.36
CA LYS A 166 -16.14 13.63 1.71
C LYS A 166 -16.09 14.11 3.18
N GLY A 167 -15.09 13.70 3.97
CA GLY A 167 -14.88 14.24 5.31
C GLY A 167 -15.65 13.52 6.41
N ILE A 168 -16.16 12.31 6.17
CA ILE A 168 -16.68 11.44 7.23
C ILE A 168 -15.50 10.77 7.96
N ILE A 169 -15.62 10.61 9.28
CA ILE A 169 -14.75 9.78 10.11
C ILE A 169 -15.55 8.68 10.80
N LYS A 170 -14.97 7.50 10.94
CA LYS A 170 -15.50 6.41 11.76
C LYS A 170 -14.39 5.76 12.57
N LYS A 171 -14.71 5.32 13.78
CA LYS A 171 -13.82 4.49 14.60
C LYS A 171 -14.43 3.12 14.85
N THR A 172 -13.66 2.05 14.70
CA THR A 172 -14.08 0.66 14.95
C THR A 172 -12.98 -0.07 15.71
N ALA A 173 -13.34 -0.83 16.75
CA ALA A 173 -12.38 -1.61 17.55
C ALA A 173 -11.66 -2.65 16.68
N ILE A 174 -10.36 -2.86 16.94
CA ILE A 174 -9.51 -3.75 16.16
C ILE A 174 -10.04 -5.20 16.16
N GLU A 175 -10.59 -5.67 17.27
CA GLU A 175 -11.26 -6.97 17.43
C GLU A 175 -12.25 -7.33 16.29
N GLN A 176 -12.94 -6.33 15.71
CA GLN A 176 -13.90 -6.59 14.61
C GLN A 176 -13.22 -7.02 13.30
N PHE A 177 -11.89 -6.96 13.23
CA PHE A 177 -11.05 -7.40 12.12
C PHE A 177 -10.31 -8.71 12.41
N GLU A 178 -10.50 -9.35 13.57
CA GLU A 178 -9.87 -10.64 13.91
C GLU A 178 -10.21 -11.74 12.89
N LYS A 179 -11.47 -11.79 12.46
CA LYS A 179 -12.00 -12.82 11.55
C LYS A 179 -12.47 -12.20 10.25
N VAL A 180 -11.53 -12.11 9.31
CA VAL A 180 -11.76 -11.69 7.92
C VAL A 180 -11.87 -12.93 7.03
N ARG A 181 -12.84 -12.93 6.10
CA ARG A 181 -12.99 -13.99 5.10
C ARG A 181 -12.11 -13.67 3.88
N SER A 182 -11.81 -14.66 3.05
CA SER A 182 -11.12 -14.49 1.77
C SER A 182 -11.78 -13.45 0.83
N THR A 183 -13.11 -13.41 0.84
CA THR A 183 -13.93 -12.39 0.16
C THR A 183 -13.85 -10.99 0.77
N GLY A 184 -13.01 -10.79 1.79
CA GLY A 184 -12.98 -9.58 2.62
C GLY A 184 -14.26 -9.41 3.45
N ILE A 185 -14.31 -8.25 4.12
CA ILE A 185 -15.42 -7.78 4.95
C ILE A 185 -15.71 -6.30 4.64
N ILE A 186 -16.93 -5.84 4.90
CA ILE A 186 -17.21 -4.41 4.92
C ILE A 186 -16.45 -3.82 6.12
N ALA A 187 -15.59 -2.83 5.89
CA ALA A 187 -14.88 -2.10 6.94
C ALA A 187 -15.57 -0.77 7.26
N ILE A 188 -16.20 -0.13 6.26
CA ILE A 188 -17.06 1.05 6.37
C ILE A 188 -18.11 1.06 5.26
N THR A 189 -19.35 1.48 5.57
CA THR A 189 -20.38 1.72 4.56
C THR A 189 -20.21 3.13 4.01
N LEU A 190 -20.01 3.27 2.70
CA LEU A 190 -19.77 4.56 2.05
C LEU A 190 -21.04 5.11 1.38
N ASP A 191 -21.22 6.42 1.46
CA ASP A 191 -22.27 7.12 0.69
C ASP A 191 -21.97 7.09 -0.81
N LYS A 192 -23.02 7.23 -1.64
CA LYS A 192 -22.90 7.18 -3.10
C LYS A 192 -21.87 8.18 -3.63
N GLY A 193 -20.83 7.68 -4.29
CA GLY A 193 -19.73 8.49 -4.83
C GLY A 193 -18.84 9.13 -3.76
N ASP A 194 -18.82 8.59 -2.55
CA ASP A 194 -17.71 8.77 -1.60
C ASP A 194 -16.74 7.58 -1.71
N GLU A 195 -15.51 7.77 -1.26
CA GLU A 195 -14.46 6.75 -1.25
C GLU A 195 -13.70 6.82 0.08
N LEU A 196 -13.15 5.68 0.51
CA LEU A 196 -12.21 5.67 1.62
C LEU A 196 -10.96 6.50 1.24
N ALA A 197 -10.56 7.43 2.11
CA ALA A 197 -9.39 8.28 1.94
C ALA A 197 -8.18 7.74 2.70
N GLN A 198 -8.37 7.33 3.96
CA GLN A 198 -7.27 6.79 4.78
C GLN A 198 -7.79 5.92 5.93
N VAL A 199 -6.95 5.01 6.41
CA VAL A 199 -7.14 4.27 7.67
C VAL A 199 -5.87 4.41 8.51
N ILE A 200 -6.03 4.63 9.80
CA ILE A 200 -4.94 4.68 10.79
C ILE A 200 -5.34 3.90 12.05
N GLN A 201 -4.36 3.41 12.79
CA GLN A 201 -4.57 2.86 14.13
C GLN A 201 -4.61 4.00 15.16
N THR A 202 -5.46 3.86 16.19
CA THR A 202 -5.59 4.83 17.30
C THR A 202 -5.76 4.13 18.65
N SER A 203 -5.37 4.82 19.73
CA SER A 203 -5.33 4.31 21.11
C SER A 203 -6.66 4.41 21.88
N GLY A 204 -7.61 5.20 21.38
CA GLY A 204 -8.80 5.64 22.12
C GLY A 204 -8.68 7.05 22.70
N GLU A 205 -7.45 7.53 22.92
CA GLU A 205 -7.08 8.79 23.58
C GLU A 205 -6.33 9.78 22.67
N ASP A 206 -6.25 9.50 21.38
CA ASP A 206 -5.48 10.31 20.44
C ASP A 206 -6.23 11.58 20.01
N ASP A 207 -5.47 12.65 19.78
CA ASP A 207 -5.92 13.72 18.90
C ASP A 207 -5.75 13.30 17.44
N LEU A 208 -6.74 13.55 16.60
CA LEU A 208 -6.69 13.28 15.16
C LEU A 208 -6.64 14.58 14.39
N VAL A 209 -5.77 14.64 13.38
CA VAL A 209 -5.76 15.70 12.36
C VAL A 209 -6.39 15.19 11.07
N MET A 210 -7.22 16.03 10.43
CA MET A 210 -7.75 15.79 9.08
C MET A 210 -7.49 17.01 8.21
N ALA A 211 -6.87 16.81 7.04
CA ALA A 211 -6.50 17.88 6.11
C ALA A 211 -7.24 17.75 4.76
N THR A 212 -7.56 18.89 4.15
CA THR A 212 -8.34 18.96 2.89
C THR A 212 -7.55 19.54 1.73
N ARG A 213 -7.98 19.16 0.51
CA ARG A 213 -7.45 19.59 -0.78
C ARG A 213 -7.43 21.13 -0.92
N GLN A 214 -8.39 21.81 -0.31
CA GLN A 214 -8.50 23.28 -0.28
C GLN A 214 -7.68 23.95 0.84
N GLY A 215 -6.72 23.24 1.45
CA GLY A 215 -5.81 23.83 2.44
C GLY A 215 -6.49 24.13 3.76
N ARG A 216 -7.46 23.32 4.17
CA ARG A 216 -8.04 23.34 5.53
C ARG A 216 -7.49 22.19 6.36
N ILE A 217 -7.48 22.37 7.68
CA ILE A 217 -7.14 21.31 8.65
C ILE A 217 -7.97 21.46 9.92
N CYS A 218 -8.48 20.36 10.48
CA CYS A 218 -8.98 20.35 11.85
C CYS A 218 -8.15 19.40 12.72
N ARG A 219 -8.10 19.67 14.03
CA ARG A 219 -7.59 18.78 15.06
C ARG A 219 -8.68 18.61 16.11
N PHE A 220 -9.08 17.38 16.42
CA PHE A 220 -10.10 17.07 17.42
C PHE A 220 -9.76 15.77 18.17
N HIS A 221 -10.34 15.56 19.34
CA HIS A 221 -10.08 14.37 20.14
C HIS A 221 -10.87 13.18 19.60
N GLU A 222 -10.26 12.00 19.47
CA GLU A 222 -10.92 10.85 18.84
C GLU A 222 -12.15 10.34 19.61
N ARG A 223 -12.30 10.69 20.89
CA ARG A 223 -13.52 10.42 21.68
C ARG A 223 -14.77 11.14 21.14
N GLU A 224 -14.63 12.22 20.38
CA GLU A 224 -15.75 12.89 19.68
C GLU A 224 -16.33 12.05 18.52
N ALA A 225 -15.64 10.97 18.14
CA ALA A 225 -16.13 9.92 17.26
C ALA A 225 -16.24 8.60 18.06
N ARG A 226 -17.44 8.33 18.60
CA ARG A 226 -17.72 7.06 19.31
C ARG A 226 -17.35 5.85 18.44
N ALA A 227 -16.91 4.78 19.08
CA ALA A 227 -16.72 3.50 18.40
C ALA A 227 -18.05 3.02 17.77
N MET A 228 -17.94 2.42 16.59
CA MET A 228 -19.06 1.92 15.79
C MET A 228 -18.71 0.56 15.18
N GLY A 229 -19.76 -0.20 14.84
CA GLY A 229 -19.60 -1.43 14.06
C GLY A 229 -19.05 -1.18 12.65
N ARG A 230 -18.46 -2.23 12.07
CA ARG A 230 -18.01 -2.30 10.67
C ARG A 230 -19.02 -1.77 9.64
N THR A 231 -20.30 -2.10 9.78
CA THR A 231 -21.36 -1.70 8.82
C THR A 231 -21.88 -0.28 9.00
N ALA A 232 -21.43 0.48 10.01
CA ALA A 232 -21.80 1.89 10.15
C ALA A 232 -21.03 2.76 9.15
N GLY A 233 -21.65 3.87 8.73
CA GLY A 233 -21.03 4.86 7.83
C GLY A 233 -20.16 5.90 8.52
N GLY A 234 -20.33 6.16 9.82
CA GLY A 234 -19.54 7.12 10.58
C GLY A 234 -20.26 8.45 10.84
N VAL A 235 -19.48 9.51 11.10
CA VAL A 235 -19.93 10.87 11.45
C VAL A 235 -19.02 11.92 10.81
N ILE A 236 -19.48 13.15 10.61
CA ILE A 236 -18.72 14.22 9.92
C ILE A 236 -17.41 14.56 10.67
N GLY A 237 -16.26 14.10 10.20
CA GLY A 237 -14.93 14.44 10.75
C GLY A 237 -14.56 15.90 10.52
N ILE A 238 -14.64 16.35 9.27
CA ILE A 238 -14.39 17.73 8.86
C ILE A 238 -15.48 18.18 7.88
N ARG A 239 -16.00 19.41 8.04
CA ARG A 239 -17.02 19.97 7.14
C ARG A 239 -16.35 20.63 5.94
N LEU A 240 -16.44 19.97 4.79
CA LEU A 240 -15.96 20.49 3.51
C LEU A 240 -16.84 21.67 3.06
N ALA A 241 -16.27 22.88 3.05
CA ALA A 241 -17.01 24.13 2.83
C ALA A 241 -17.04 24.59 1.37
N ARG A 242 -16.23 23.97 0.50
CA ARG A 242 -16.09 24.34 -0.92
C ARG A 242 -16.46 23.17 -1.81
N GLN A 243 -17.11 23.45 -2.93
CA GLN A 243 -17.39 22.45 -3.95
C GLN A 243 -16.09 21.85 -4.49
N GLY A 244 -16.01 20.52 -4.58
CA GLY A 244 -14.80 19.81 -5.02
C GLY A 244 -13.63 19.81 -4.01
N ASP A 245 -13.84 20.29 -2.79
CA ASP A 245 -12.92 19.96 -1.68
C ASP A 245 -13.06 18.48 -1.30
N LEU A 246 -11.97 17.88 -0.83
CA LEU A 246 -11.88 16.48 -0.43
C LEU A 246 -10.86 16.35 0.71
N VAL A 247 -11.01 15.38 1.59
CA VAL A 247 -9.94 14.97 2.51
C VAL A 247 -8.78 14.38 1.72
N VAL A 248 -7.57 14.83 2.02
CA VAL A 248 -6.31 14.33 1.41
C VAL A 248 -5.41 13.60 2.42
N ALA A 249 -5.63 13.79 3.71
CA ALA A 249 -4.91 13.07 4.76
C ALA A 249 -5.68 13.04 6.09
N MET A 250 -5.43 12.00 6.87
CA MET A 250 -5.73 11.88 8.29
C MET A 250 -4.55 11.24 9.02
N ALA A 251 -4.21 11.73 10.22
CA ALA A 251 -3.16 11.16 11.06
C ALA A 251 -3.47 11.35 12.56
N VAL A 252 -2.82 10.55 13.41
CA VAL A 252 -2.69 10.86 14.84
C VAL A 252 -1.85 12.12 15.00
N ALA A 253 -2.15 12.95 15.99
CA ALA A 253 -1.48 14.23 16.22
C ALA A 253 -0.30 14.07 17.20
N GLU A 254 0.77 13.41 16.76
CA GLU A 254 1.97 13.17 17.57
C GLU A 254 2.58 14.49 18.12
N PRO A 255 2.82 14.58 19.46
CA PRO A 255 3.53 15.71 20.05
C PRO A 255 4.95 15.84 19.51
N GLY A 256 5.39 17.06 19.22
CA GLY A 256 6.73 17.34 18.66
C GLY A 256 6.86 17.10 17.15
N ALA A 257 5.91 16.42 16.50
CA ALA A 257 5.94 16.21 15.06
C ALA A 257 5.51 17.45 14.25
N ASP A 258 6.04 17.54 13.03
CA ASP A 258 5.67 18.53 12.02
C ASP A 258 4.67 17.91 11.01
N LEU A 259 3.78 18.72 10.46
CA LEU A 259 3.00 18.39 9.26
C LEU A 259 3.70 18.95 8.03
N LEU A 260 4.25 18.08 7.20
CA LEU A 260 4.76 18.39 5.87
C LEU A 260 3.58 18.47 4.90
N VAL A 261 3.31 19.67 4.39
CA VAL A 261 2.24 19.99 3.44
C VAL A 261 2.84 20.23 2.07
N LEU A 262 2.23 19.65 1.02
CA LEU A 262 2.68 19.78 -0.36
C LEU A 262 1.51 19.98 -1.34
N THR A 263 1.63 20.93 -2.25
CA THR A 263 0.62 21.26 -3.28
C THR A 263 0.98 20.68 -4.65
N GLU A 264 0.00 20.64 -5.57
CA GLU A 264 0.21 20.08 -6.92
C GLU A 264 1.31 20.79 -7.73
N THR A 265 1.60 22.08 -7.45
CA THR A 265 2.65 22.85 -8.13
C THR A 265 4.03 22.77 -7.46
N GLY A 266 4.20 21.89 -6.46
CA GLY A 266 5.47 21.70 -5.76
C GLY A 266 5.79 22.74 -4.68
N HIS A 267 4.81 23.53 -4.24
CA HIS A 267 4.96 24.37 -3.05
C HIS A 267 4.71 23.55 -1.78
N GLY A 268 5.57 23.71 -0.78
CA GLY A 268 5.43 22.99 0.48
C GLY A 268 6.05 23.69 1.67
N LYS A 269 5.66 23.22 2.86
CA LYS A 269 6.17 23.69 4.15
C LYS A 269 6.00 22.62 5.21
N ARG A 270 6.78 22.74 6.28
CA ARG A 270 6.47 22.08 7.55
C ARG A 270 5.74 23.04 8.47
N VAL A 271 4.80 22.54 9.27
CA VAL A 271 4.12 23.30 10.33
C VAL A 271 3.95 22.38 11.54
N PRO A 272 4.36 22.77 12.76
CA PRO A 272 4.19 21.93 13.94
C PRO A 272 2.73 21.52 14.14
N VAL A 273 2.50 20.25 14.46
CA VAL A 273 1.15 19.74 14.80
C VAL A 273 0.52 20.57 15.93
N GLY A 274 1.35 21.04 16.87
CA GLY A 274 0.95 21.92 17.97
C GLY A 274 0.44 23.31 17.54
N ALA A 275 0.76 23.80 16.34
CA ALA A 275 0.25 25.08 15.82
C ALA A 275 -1.27 25.03 15.54
N PHE A 276 -1.83 23.83 15.40
CA PHE A 276 -3.26 23.62 15.21
C PHE A 276 -3.88 23.25 16.56
N ALA A 277 -4.53 24.23 17.19
CA ALA A 277 -5.24 24.02 18.45
C ALA A 277 -6.38 23.00 18.30
N ARG A 278 -6.59 22.17 19.33
CA ARG A 278 -7.74 21.26 19.43
C ARG A 278 -9.06 22.06 19.34
N LYS A 279 -9.97 21.60 18.49
CA LYS A 279 -11.33 22.11 18.28
C LYS A 279 -12.28 20.92 18.20
N HIS A 280 -13.58 21.19 18.15
CA HIS A 280 -14.58 20.15 17.90
C HIS A 280 -14.48 19.54 16.51
N ARG A 281 -14.88 18.27 16.44
CA ARG A 281 -15.13 17.53 15.19
C ARG A 281 -16.24 18.23 14.36
N GLY A 282 -16.17 18.12 13.04
CA GLY A 282 -17.21 18.64 12.13
C GLY A 282 -17.17 20.15 11.90
N THR A 283 -16.13 20.83 12.39
CA THR A 283 -15.81 22.21 12.01
C THR A 283 -15.30 22.29 10.56
N GLN A 284 -15.23 23.49 9.98
CA GLN A 284 -14.61 23.74 8.66
C GLN A 284 -13.05 23.77 8.72
N GLY A 285 -12.48 23.28 9.82
CA GLY A 285 -11.06 23.44 10.15
C GLY A 285 -10.60 24.90 10.27
N VAL A 286 -9.29 25.08 10.34
CA VAL A 286 -8.56 26.35 10.17
C VAL A 286 -7.75 26.30 8.87
N ARG A 287 -7.06 27.39 8.51
CA ARG A 287 -6.18 27.41 7.33
C ARG A 287 -4.93 26.57 7.62
N LEU A 288 -4.62 25.60 6.76
CA LEU A 288 -3.37 24.84 6.75
C LEU A 288 -2.32 25.55 5.88
N ILE A 289 -2.73 26.03 4.72
CA ILE A 289 -1.90 26.72 3.73
C ILE A 289 -2.82 27.65 2.91
N PRO A 290 -2.43 28.92 2.64
CA PRO A 290 -3.13 29.76 1.68
C PRO A 290 -2.93 29.22 0.26
N LEU A 291 -4.00 29.14 -0.52
CA LEU A 291 -3.95 28.70 -1.92
C LEU A 291 -4.24 29.88 -2.86
N GLU A 292 -3.31 30.18 -3.76
CA GLU A 292 -3.39 31.27 -4.74
C GLU A 292 -3.75 30.74 -6.14
N GLY A 293 -4.91 30.08 -6.24
CA GLY A 293 -5.44 29.56 -7.50
C GLY A 293 -4.42 28.68 -8.23
N ARG A 294 -4.02 29.08 -9.45
CA ARG A 294 -3.07 28.34 -10.30
C ARG A 294 -1.61 28.36 -9.79
N LYS A 295 -1.21 29.34 -8.97
CA LYS A 295 0.20 29.49 -8.55
C LYS A 295 0.62 28.41 -7.55
N THR A 296 -0.22 28.14 -6.55
CA THR A 296 -0.01 27.04 -5.59
C THR A 296 -0.73 25.76 -6.02
N GLY A 297 -1.87 25.87 -6.69
CA GLY A 297 -2.80 24.75 -6.87
C GLY A 297 -3.37 24.22 -5.54
N PRO A 298 -4.24 23.19 -5.58
CA PRO A 298 -4.68 22.41 -4.41
C PRO A 298 -3.53 21.69 -3.67
N VAL A 299 -3.79 21.36 -2.40
CA VAL A 299 -2.97 20.41 -1.62
C VAL A 299 -3.12 19.00 -2.21
N VAL A 300 -2.00 18.31 -2.41
CA VAL A 300 -1.96 16.91 -2.89
C VAL A 300 -1.63 15.95 -1.76
N ALA A 301 -0.70 16.32 -0.88
CA ALA A 301 -0.27 15.48 0.23
C ALA A 301 -0.08 16.28 1.52
N VAL A 302 -0.41 15.64 2.63
CA VAL A 302 -0.01 16.06 3.98
C VAL A 302 0.51 14.82 4.70
N ARG A 303 1.75 14.88 5.17
CA ARG A 303 2.42 13.78 5.88
C ARG A 303 2.95 14.29 7.21
N GLN A 304 2.70 13.55 8.28
CA GLN A 304 3.38 13.80 9.54
C GLN A 304 4.82 13.34 9.43
N VAL A 305 5.75 14.16 9.92
CA VAL A 305 7.19 13.93 9.90
C VAL A 305 7.77 14.25 11.27
N SER A 306 8.71 13.42 11.71
CA SER A 306 9.41 13.52 12.99
C SER A 306 10.82 14.09 12.80
N GLU A 307 11.51 14.44 13.88
CA GLU A 307 12.94 14.76 13.83
C GLU A 307 13.81 13.58 13.36
N ALA A 308 13.28 12.35 13.43
CA ALA A 308 13.97 11.16 12.94
C ALA A 308 13.86 10.98 11.42
N ASP A 309 12.98 11.74 10.74
CA ASP A 309 12.86 11.74 9.28
C ASP A 309 13.80 12.78 8.68
N GLU A 310 14.84 12.33 7.97
CA GLU A 310 15.95 13.19 7.56
C GLU A 310 15.84 13.65 6.10
N GLU A 311 15.23 12.84 5.24
CA GLU A 311 15.09 13.11 3.80
C GLU A 311 13.66 12.84 3.29
N VAL A 312 13.31 13.50 2.19
CA VAL A 312 12.02 13.43 1.50
C VAL A 312 12.26 13.16 0.01
N ILE A 313 11.47 12.27 -0.57
CA ILE A 313 11.34 12.08 -2.01
C ILE A 313 9.98 12.60 -2.45
N LEU A 314 9.98 13.40 -3.51
CA LEU A 314 8.83 13.92 -4.23
C LEU A 314 8.82 13.29 -5.62
N ILE A 315 7.64 12.89 -6.11
CA ILE A 315 7.47 12.29 -7.44
C ILE A 315 6.35 13.03 -8.17
N SER A 316 6.59 13.38 -9.43
CA SER A 316 5.59 14.00 -10.31
C SER A 316 4.79 12.98 -11.13
N ALA A 317 3.71 13.43 -11.76
CA ALA A 317 2.87 12.61 -12.61
C ALA A 317 3.59 12.16 -13.89
N GLU A 318 4.52 12.98 -14.40
CA GLU A 318 5.40 12.65 -15.53
C GLU A 318 6.70 11.94 -15.12
N GLY A 319 6.83 11.51 -13.86
CA GLY A 319 7.95 10.71 -13.38
C GLY A 319 9.21 11.48 -12.99
N GLN A 320 9.18 12.82 -12.91
CA GLN A 320 10.27 13.59 -12.31
C GLN A 320 10.38 13.22 -10.82
N VAL A 321 11.60 12.92 -10.35
CA VAL A 321 11.85 12.58 -8.94
C VAL A 321 12.81 13.61 -8.34
N VAL A 322 12.44 14.20 -7.21
CA VAL A 322 13.30 15.10 -6.42
C VAL A 322 13.50 14.53 -5.03
N ARG A 323 14.76 14.36 -4.62
CA ARG A 323 15.15 13.96 -3.27
C ARG A 323 15.81 15.15 -2.58
N THR A 324 15.30 15.52 -1.41
CA THR A 324 15.85 16.63 -0.62
C THR A 324 15.89 16.29 0.87
N LYS A 325 16.73 16.99 1.64
CA LYS A 325 16.70 16.92 3.12
C LYS A 325 15.40 17.51 3.64
N LEU A 326 14.78 16.89 4.65
CA LEU A 326 13.59 17.43 5.30
C LEU A 326 13.86 18.83 5.88
N GLU A 327 15.06 19.02 6.46
CA GLU A 327 15.56 20.29 6.99
C GLU A 327 15.45 21.46 6.00
N SER A 328 15.64 21.20 4.70
CA SER A 328 15.59 22.23 3.65
C SER A 328 14.18 22.79 3.44
N ILE A 329 13.15 22.04 3.81
CA ILE A 329 11.76 22.46 3.69
C ILE A 329 11.43 23.35 4.88
N ALA A 330 11.17 24.63 4.61
CA ALA A 330 10.96 25.65 5.63
C ALA A 330 9.82 25.29 6.61
N THR A 331 10.17 25.17 7.89
CA THR A 331 9.20 25.11 8.99
C THR A 331 8.61 26.51 9.21
N ARG A 332 7.29 26.59 9.32
CA ARG A 332 6.52 27.82 9.54
C ARG A 332 5.73 27.68 10.84
N LYS A 333 5.60 28.79 11.58
CA LYS A 333 4.92 28.81 12.88
C LYS A 333 3.44 28.45 12.80
N ASP A 334 2.80 28.67 11.65
CA ASP A 334 1.36 28.51 11.49
C ASP A 334 0.91 28.18 10.05
N GLY A 335 -0.42 28.13 9.88
CA GLY A 335 -1.09 27.92 8.61
C GLY A 335 -1.10 29.11 7.64
N SER A 336 -0.59 30.29 8.01
CA SER A 336 -0.74 31.53 7.24
C SER A 336 0.20 31.64 6.03
N ALA A 337 1.42 31.08 6.13
CA ALA A 337 2.43 31.16 5.09
C ALA A 337 2.24 30.12 3.96
N GLN A 338 2.62 30.49 2.73
CA GLN A 338 2.59 29.60 1.54
C GLN A 338 3.63 28.48 1.59
N GLY A 339 4.78 28.72 2.25
CA GLY A 339 5.90 27.78 2.27
C GLY A 339 7.05 28.21 1.38
N VAL A 340 7.66 27.25 0.70
CA VAL A 340 8.74 27.40 -0.29
C VAL A 340 8.48 26.46 -1.47
N ARG A 341 9.14 26.68 -2.61
CA ARG A 341 9.10 25.72 -3.72
C ARG A 341 10.04 24.56 -3.37
N VAL A 342 9.47 23.37 -3.15
CA VAL A 342 10.21 22.13 -2.85
C VAL A 342 10.55 21.38 -4.13
N MET A 343 9.74 21.54 -5.18
CA MET A 343 9.95 20.89 -6.49
C MET A 343 9.70 21.87 -7.64
N THR A 344 10.63 21.90 -8.60
CA THR A 344 10.48 22.64 -9.87
C THR A 344 10.01 21.68 -10.95
N LEU A 345 8.68 21.59 -11.05
CA LEU A 345 7.97 20.84 -12.10
C LEU A 345 8.13 21.47 -13.48
N ARG A 346 8.02 20.63 -14.51
CA ARG A 346 7.87 21.03 -15.92
C ARG A 346 6.49 21.67 -16.15
N GLU A 347 6.32 22.33 -17.29
CA GLU A 347 5.03 22.91 -17.68
C GLU A 347 4.00 21.79 -17.92
N GLY A 348 2.84 21.88 -17.26
CA GLY A 348 1.78 20.86 -17.32
C GLY A 348 1.89 19.76 -16.25
N ASP A 349 3.10 19.45 -15.79
CA ASP A 349 3.38 18.41 -14.79
C ASP A 349 2.91 18.81 -13.37
N LYS A 350 2.69 17.81 -12.51
CA LYS A 350 2.11 17.94 -11.17
C LYS A 350 2.76 16.99 -10.19
N VAL A 351 2.87 17.39 -8.92
CA VAL A 351 3.19 16.45 -7.83
C VAL A 351 2.14 15.34 -7.79
N ALA A 352 2.60 14.09 -7.79
CA ALA A 352 1.78 12.89 -7.64
C ALA A 352 1.95 12.20 -6.27
N GLY A 353 3.14 12.27 -5.67
CA GLY A 353 3.42 11.56 -4.41
C GLY A 353 4.57 12.16 -3.58
N ILE A 354 4.60 11.77 -2.31
CA ILE A 354 5.63 12.13 -1.33
C ILE A 354 5.94 10.95 -0.42
N ALA A 355 7.21 10.75 -0.07
CA ALA A 355 7.67 9.83 0.96
C ALA A 355 8.74 10.51 1.82
N ALA A 356 8.67 10.34 3.15
CA ALA A 356 9.68 10.81 4.10
C ALA A 356 10.34 9.60 4.78
N PHE A 357 11.64 9.66 5.04
CA PHE A 357 12.40 8.54 5.58
C PHE A 357 13.70 8.99 6.29
N ARG A 358 14.24 8.11 7.13
CA ARG A 358 15.52 8.28 7.82
C ARG A 358 16.69 7.97 6.89
N THR A 359 17.79 8.73 6.90
CA THR A 359 18.92 8.42 6.02
C THR A 359 19.67 7.17 6.50
N GLY A 360 20.07 6.33 5.55
CA GLY A 360 20.59 4.98 5.83
C GLY A 360 19.82 3.89 5.08
N LEU A 361 18.52 4.09 4.81
CA LEU A 361 17.73 3.20 3.95
C LEU A 361 18.01 3.36 2.46
N ALA A 362 18.53 4.52 2.04
CA ALA A 362 19.07 4.74 0.71
C ALA A 362 20.34 5.61 0.82
N LYS A 363 21.46 5.17 0.22
CA LYS A 363 22.60 6.05 -0.11
C LYS A 363 22.60 6.29 -1.62
N ARG A 364 23.06 7.48 -2.01
CA ARG A 364 22.83 8.08 -3.35
C ARG A 364 23.75 7.49 -4.40
N ASN A 365 23.28 7.47 -5.65
CA ASN A 365 24.07 7.97 -6.76
C ASN A 365 23.48 9.32 -7.14
N ASP A 366 24.32 10.36 -7.15
CA ASP A 366 24.01 11.60 -7.86
C ASP A 366 24.25 11.37 -9.35
N THR A 367 23.29 11.80 -10.16
CA THR A 367 23.46 12.08 -11.59
C THR A 367 22.64 13.34 -11.80
N GLY A 368 23.21 14.54 -11.89
CA GLY A 368 24.41 14.89 -12.63
C GLY A 368 23.91 15.77 -13.77
N ASP A 369 24.13 17.08 -13.65
CA ASP A 369 23.60 18.07 -14.60
C ASP A 369 24.03 17.74 -16.04
N ASN A 370 23.07 17.83 -16.97
CA ASN A 370 23.40 17.94 -18.38
C ASN A 370 24.00 19.34 -18.63
N GLN A 371 25.29 19.39 -18.96
CA GLN A 371 25.85 20.44 -19.81
C GLN A 371 26.65 19.76 -20.92
N ASP A 372 26.47 20.25 -22.14
CA ASP A 372 27.01 19.67 -23.36
C ASP A 372 28.53 19.87 -23.43
N GLU A 373 29.26 18.82 -23.83
CA GLU A 373 30.48 18.99 -24.62
C GLU A 373 30.59 17.85 -25.64
N ALA A 374 31.07 18.19 -26.82
CA ALA A 374 31.10 17.29 -27.98
C ALA A 374 32.47 16.59 -28.14
N ASP A 375 32.49 15.69 -29.12
CA ASP A 375 33.64 15.14 -29.85
C ASP A 375 34.19 13.73 -29.54
N GLU A 376 34.64 13.16 -30.66
CA GLU A 376 35.41 11.93 -30.93
C GLU A 376 34.87 10.56 -30.49
N ALA A 377 34.25 9.88 -31.46
CA ALA A 377 34.20 8.42 -31.50
C ALA A 377 35.59 7.83 -31.84
N PRO A 378 36.07 6.78 -31.14
CA PRO A 378 37.37 6.20 -31.41
C PRO A 378 37.37 5.35 -32.69
N GLU A 379 38.29 5.66 -33.61
CA GLU A 379 38.52 4.89 -34.84
C GLU A 379 39.10 3.49 -34.60
N VAL A 380 38.83 2.58 -35.53
CA VAL A 380 39.37 1.22 -35.55
C VAL A 380 40.75 1.21 -36.26
N PRO A 381 41.82 0.68 -35.66
CA PRO A 381 43.16 0.73 -36.26
C PRO A 381 43.27 -0.18 -37.50
N LYS A 382 43.72 0.40 -38.61
CA LYS A 382 44.12 -0.32 -39.84
C LYS A 382 45.60 -0.69 -39.78
N VAL A 383 45.96 -1.91 -40.17
CA VAL A 383 47.36 -2.33 -40.38
C VAL A 383 47.60 -2.63 -41.87
N VAL A 384 48.79 -2.26 -42.36
CA VAL A 384 49.14 -2.12 -43.78
C VAL A 384 49.93 -3.34 -44.31
N LYS A 385 49.80 -3.67 -45.61
CA LYS A 385 50.60 -4.70 -46.36
C LYS A 385 51.96 -4.11 -46.80
N ALA A 386 53.04 -4.84 -47.08
CA ALA A 386 53.26 -6.03 -47.95
C ALA A 386 54.73 -6.52 -47.78
N PRO A 387 55.36 -7.39 -48.62
CA PRO A 387 54.91 -8.29 -49.70
C PRO A 387 55.36 -9.78 -49.52
N ARG A 388 55.23 -10.61 -50.58
CA ARG A 388 55.46 -12.09 -50.60
C ARG A 388 56.92 -12.52 -50.82
N PRO A 389 57.25 -13.83 -50.61
CA PRO A 389 57.58 -14.66 -51.79
C PRO A 389 57.04 -16.12 -51.85
N ALA A 390 57.02 -16.62 -53.10
CA ALA A 390 56.93 -17.96 -53.72
C ALA A 390 56.73 -19.33 -52.99
N THR A 391 55.74 -20.11 -53.51
CA THR A 391 55.72 -21.59 -53.79
C THR A 391 55.84 -22.62 -52.62
N LYS A 392 55.36 -23.89 -52.67
CA LYS A 392 54.84 -24.83 -53.70
C LYS A 392 53.68 -25.71 -53.15
N GLY A 393 52.85 -26.27 -54.04
CA GLY A 393 52.32 -27.66 -53.93
C GLY A 393 50.89 -27.92 -53.40
N GLY A 394 50.12 -28.76 -54.12
CA GLY A 394 49.07 -29.62 -53.53
C GLY A 394 47.59 -29.32 -53.85
N THR A 395 47.08 -29.83 -54.97
CA THR A 395 45.64 -30.12 -55.24
C THR A 395 45.39 -31.64 -55.13
N PRO A 396 44.15 -32.17 -55.23
CA PRO A 396 42.81 -31.60 -55.00
C PRO A 396 41.86 -32.52 -54.16
N SER A 397 40.66 -32.03 -53.79
CA SER A 397 39.44 -32.87 -53.93
C SER A 397 38.14 -32.07 -54.07
N LYS A 398 37.20 -32.68 -54.79
CA LYS A 398 35.89 -32.25 -55.27
C LYS A 398 34.89 -32.02 -54.10
N GLY A 399 33.75 -31.33 -54.27
CA GLY A 399 33.10 -30.96 -55.52
C GLY A 399 32.15 -29.74 -55.44
N LYS A 400 31.52 -29.42 -56.59
CA LYS A 400 30.74 -28.19 -56.84
C LYS A 400 29.22 -28.34 -56.58
N PRO A 401 28.47 -27.21 -56.49
CA PRO A 401 27.05 -27.15 -56.12
C PRO A 401 26.10 -26.92 -57.31
N VAL A 402 24.78 -27.03 -57.08
CA VAL A 402 23.67 -26.46 -57.91
C VAL A 402 22.47 -26.13 -56.98
N ALA A 403 21.50 -25.30 -57.41
CA ALA A 403 21.49 -23.85 -57.18
C ALA A 403 20.17 -23.18 -57.65
N LYS A 404 19.60 -22.29 -56.82
CA LYS A 404 18.55 -21.28 -57.12
C LYS A 404 17.12 -21.75 -57.45
N GLY A 405 16.13 -20.99 -56.94
CA GLY A 405 14.72 -21.08 -57.33
C GLY A 405 13.81 -20.04 -56.66
N LYS A 406 13.73 -18.83 -57.22
CA LYS A 406 12.58 -17.88 -57.15
C LYS A 406 11.87 -17.97 -58.52
N PRO A 407 10.56 -17.65 -58.71
CA PRO A 407 10.00 -16.33 -58.33
C PRO A 407 8.46 -16.24 -58.08
N ALA A 408 8.00 -15.01 -57.72
CA ALA A 408 6.73 -14.33 -58.12
C ALA A 408 5.33 -14.96 -57.79
N ALA A 409 4.19 -14.25 -57.92
CA ALA A 409 3.80 -12.86 -57.58
C ALA A 409 2.26 -12.64 -57.80
N LYS A 410 1.69 -11.60 -57.15
CA LYS A 410 0.43 -10.86 -57.48
C LYS A 410 -0.95 -11.56 -57.46
N SER A 411 -1.87 -11.00 -56.65
CA SER A 411 -3.13 -10.38 -57.14
C SER A 411 -3.86 -9.54 -56.07
N LYS A 412 -4.58 -8.49 -56.49
CA LYS A 412 -5.58 -7.67 -55.75
C LYS A 412 -6.86 -7.57 -56.65
N PRO A 413 -7.87 -6.69 -56.41
CA PRO A 413 -8.92 -6.76 -55.39
C PRO A 413 -10.35 -6.59 -56.00
N VAL A 414 -11.43 -6.80 -55.23
CA VAL A 414 -12.80 -6.31 -55.59
C VAL A 414 -13.55 -5.82 -54.34
N ALA A 415 -14.44 -4.84 -54.51
CA ALA A 415 -15.20 -4.15 -53.46
C ALA A 415 -16.69 -3.97 -53.81
N LYS A 416 -17.50 -3.51 -52.83
CA LYS A 416 -18.90 -2.99 -52.80
C LYS A 416 -19.74 -3.76 -51.76
N GLY A 417 -20.64 -3.14 -50.97
CA GLY A 417 -21.03 -1.72 -50.89
C GLY A 417 -21.84 -1.38 -49.62
N LYS A 418 -22.22 -0.10 -49.46
CA LYS A 418 -23.06 0.43 -48.34
C LYS A 418 -24.56 0.10 -48.53
N PRO A 419 -25.38 0.31 -47.49
CA PRO A 419 -26.35 1.41 -47.58
C PRO A 419 -26.34 2.40 -46.39
N ALA A 420 -27.21 3.41 -46.45
CA ALA A 420 -27.15 4.68 -45.71
C ALA A 420 -28.20 4.79 -44.56
N PRO A 421 -28.23 5.89 -43.76
CA PRO A 421 -28.94 5.92 -42.47
C PRO A 421 -30.41 6.40 -42.55
N LYS A 422 -31.21 6.09 -41.52
CA LYS A 422 -32.53 6.71 -41.28
C LYS A 422 -32.49 7.73 -40.14
N LYS A 423 -33.23 8.84 -40.31
CA LYS A 423 -33.41 9.93 -39.34
C LYS A 423 -34.88 9.99 -38.87
N ARG A 424 -35.06 10.35 -37.58
CA ARG A 424 -36.19 11.08 -36.95
C ARG A 424 -37.65 10.64 -37.16
N THR A 425 -38.32 10.37 -36.03
CA THR A 425 -39.53 11.01 -35.43
C THR A 425 -40.19 9.97 -34.50
N GLY A 426 -40.70 10.22 -33.29
CA GLY A 426 -40.77 11.44 -32.49
C GLY A 426 -42.05 11.44 -31.64
N ARG A 427 -41.94 11.41 -30.30
CA ARG A 427 -42.96 11.88 -29.35
C ARG A 427 -42.31 12.06 -27.97
#